data_AF-A0AAU3CE75-F1
#
_entry.id   AF-A0AAU3CE75-F1
#
_cell.length_a   1.000
_cell.length_b   1.000
_cell.length_c   1.000
_cell.angle_alpha   90.00
_cell.angle_beta   90.00
_cell.angle_gamma   90.00
#
_symmetry.space_group_name_H-M   'P 1'
#
loop_
_entity.id
_entity.type
_entity.pdbx_description
1 polymer ?
#
loop_
_entity_poly.entity_id
_entity_poly.type
_entity_poly.pdbx_seq_one_letter_code
_entity_poly.pdbx_strand_id
1 'polypeptide(L)'
;MTIYKDRLAARHEIKIRDEQYERDRQAARDAFQRESTLALQTAVSNLFKAVYEELDRMLAEFHESGSWPTRKWETPTAEGWSEALLQLQLSAARVHDEGLRELAQEIQHAAGDAIWAADFNTARQHSERLEPLHVRFNDTASRIFASLF
;
A
#
# COMPACT_ATOMS: atom_id res chain seq x y z
N MET A 1 45.61 2.22 -42.75
CA MET A 1 45.42 2.94 -41.47
C MET A 1 43.95 2.81 -41.07
N THR A 2 43.51 1.69 -40.48
CA THR A 2 42.06 1.42 -40.28
C THR A 2 41.74 0.55 -39.05
N ILE A 3 42.48 -0.53 -38.81
CA ILE A 3 42.17 -1.49 -37.71
C ILE A 3 42.13 -0.85 -36.31
N TYR A 4 42.96 0.17 -36.04
CA TYR A 4 43.00 0.82 -34.73
C TYR A 4 41.79 1.75 -34.51
N LYS A 5 41.29 2.41 -35.56
CA LYS A 5 40.08 3.23 -35.50
C LYS A 5 38.83 2.35 -35.36
N ASP A 6 38.80 1.22 -36.06
CA ASP A 6 37.68 0.27 -35.97
C ASP A 6 37.58 -0.37 -34.57
N ARG A 7 38.71 -0.75 -33.96
CA ARG A 7 38.73 -1.24 -32.57
C ARG A 7 38.31 -0.19 -31.55
N LEU A 8 38.67 1.08 -31.77
CA LEU A 8 38.29 2.18 -30.88
C LEU A 8 36.78 2.45 -31.00
N ALA A 9 36.25 2.47 -32.22
CA ALA A 9 34.83 2.65 -32.50
C ALA A 9 33.99 1.50 -31.89
N ALA A 10 34.41 0.25 -32.09
CA ALA A 10 33.71 -0.91 -31.51
C ALA A 10 33.68 -0.88 -29.98
N ARG A 11 34.76 -0.46 -29.31
CA ARG A 11 34.78 -0.29 -27.84
C ARG A 11 33.86 0.82 -27.38
N HIS A 12 33.79 1.92 -28.13
CA HIS A 12 32.90 3.03 -27.80
C HIS A 12 31.43 2.64 -27.97
N GLU A 13 31.11 1.90 -29.02
CA GLU A 13 29.77 1.39 -29.29
C GLU A 13 29.29 0.39 -28.23
N ILE A 14 30.16 -0.53 -27.80
CA ILE A 14 29.87 -1.43 -26.66
C ILE A 14 29.58 -0.61 -25.40
N LYS A 15 30.41 0.38 -25.09
CA LYS A 15 30.22 1.21 -23.89
C LYS A 15 28.89 1.98 -23.93
N ILE A 16 28.53 2.57 -25.07
CA ILE A 16 27.25 3.28 -25.25
C ILE A 16 26.09 2.30 -25.05
N ARG A 17 26.19 1.09 -25.62
CA ARG A 17 25.16 0.07 -25.49
C ARG A 17 25.00 -0.41 -24.05
N ASP A 18 26.10 -0.61 -23.32
CA ASP A 18 26.07 -0.98 -21.90
C ASP A 18 25.46 0.13 -21.04
N GLU A 19 25.83 1.38 -21.29
CA GLU A 19 25.23 2.55 -20.62
C GLU A 19 23.72 2.64 -20.91
N GLN A 20 23.31 2.37 -22.15
CA GLN A 20 21.90 2.35 -22.52
C GLN A 20 21.15 1.21 -21.81
N TYR A 21 21.72 0.01 -21.77
CA TYR A 21 21.11 -1.13 -21.07
C TYR A 21 20.90 -0.86 -19.59
N GLU A 22 21.87 -0.25 -18.91
CA GLU A 22 21.72 0.07 -17.50
C GLU A 22 20.67 1.18 -17.27
N ARG A 23 20.58 2.19 -18.16
CA ARG A 23 19.50 3.18 -18.12
C ARG A 23 18.13 2.54 -18.32
N ASP A 24 17.99 1.67 -19.31
CA ASP A 24 16.72 0.99 -19.60
C ASP A 24 16.30 0.08 -18.43
N ARG A 25 17.27 -0.61 -17.81
CA ARG A 25 17.06 -1.45 -16.62
C ARG A 25 16.60 -0.63 -15.43
N GLN A 26 17.22 0.52 -15.20
CA GLN A 26 16.83 1.42 -14.12
C GLN A 26 15.42 1.98 -14.37
N ALA A 27 15.14 2.46 -15.58
CA ALA A 27 13.83 2.96 -15.97
C ALA A 27 12.73 1.91 -15.79
N ALA A 28 12.99 0.64 -16.15
CA ALA A 28 12.05 -0.46 -15.94
C ALA A 28 11.81 -0.76 -14.45
N ARG A 29 12.86 -0.71 -13.63
CA ARG A 29 12.72 -0.86 -12.17
C ARG A 29 11.91 0.27 -11.55
N ASP A 30 12.15 1.51 -11.97
CA ASP A 30 11.46 2.68 -11.43
C ASP A 30 10.00 2.70 -11.87
N ALA A 31 9.69 2.27 -13.09
CA ALA A 31 8.32 2.08 -13.56
C ALA A 31 7.58 1.01 -12.73
N PHE A 32 8.22 -0.14 -12.52
CA PHE A 32 7.65 -1.21 -11.71
C PHE A 32 7.39 -0.77 -10.26
N GLN A 33 8.31 -0.02 -9.65
CA GLN A 33 8.11 0.51 -8.30
C GLN A 33 6.98 1.54 -8.25
N ARG A 34 6.89 2.44 -9.24
CA ARG A 34 5.76 3.38 -9.34
C ARG A 34 4.41 2.66 -9.39
N GLU A 35 4.28 1.66 -10.26
CA GLU A 35 3.05 0.87 -10.37
C GLU A 35 2.73 0.12 -9.07
N SER A 36 3.75 -0.46 -8.43
CA SER A 36 3.59 -1.20 -7.16
C SER A 36 3.16 -0.28 -6.02
N THR A 37 3.76 0.91 -5.90
CA THR A 37 3.38 1.91 -4.89
C THR A 37 1.95 2.44 -5.12
N LEU A 38 1.55 2.69 -6.37
CA LEU A 38 0.18 3.10 -6.71
C LEU A 38 -0.85 2.00 -6.39
N ALA A 39 -0.52 0.75 -6.69
CA ALA A 39 -1.36 -0.39 -6.33
C ALA A 39 -1.52 -0.50 -4.81
N LEU A 40 -0.44 -0.30 -4.04
CA LEU A 40 -0.51 -0.31 -2.59
C LEU A 40 -1.35 0.83 -2.03
N GLN A 41 -1.22 2.06 -2.55
CA GLN A 41 -2.08 3.18 -2.16
C GLN A 41 -3.57 2.92 -2.43
N THR A 42 -3.87 2.31 -3.58
CA THR A 42 -5.23 1.91 -3.93
C THR A 42 -5.76 0.86 -2.95
N ALA A 43 -4.95 -0.15 -2.64
CA ALA A 43 -5.31 -1.21 -1.70
C ALA A 43 -5.54 -0.68 -0.27
N VAL A 44 -4.69 0.24 0.20
CA VAL A 44 -4.88 0.93 1.48
C VAL A 44 -6.21 1.70 1.46
N SER A 45 -6.47 2.50 0.42
CA SER A 45 -7.72 3.27 0.32
C SER A 45 -8.96 2.38 0.32
N ASN A 46 -8.91 1.24 -0.38
CA ASN A 46 -9.99 0.25 -0.39
C ASN A 46 -10.21 -0.37 0.99
N LEU A 47 -9.13 -0.64 1.74
CA LEU A 47 -9.23 -1.13 3.11
C LEU A 47 -9.90 -0.10 4.02
N PHE A 48 -9.47 1.16 3.96
CA PHE A 48 -10.09 2.25 4.71
C PHE A 48 -11.58 2.40 4.40
N LYS A 49 -11.95 2.33 3.12
CA LYS A 49 -13.34 2.36 2.70
C LYS A 49 -14.15 1.22 3.36
N ALA A 50 -13.66 -0.02 3.27
CA ALA A 50 -14.34 -1.17 3.86
C ALA A 50 -14.46 -1.06 5.40
N VAL A 51 -13.44 -0.51 6.07
CA VAL A 51 -13.47 -0.26 7.52
C VAL A 51 -14.52 0.79 7.87
N TYR A 52 -14.56 1.92 7.18
CA TYR A 52 -15.50 2.98 7.50
C TYR A 52 -16.94 2.61 7.18
N GLU A 53 -17.20 1.95 6.04
CA GLU A 53 -18.53 1.43 5.70
C GLU A 53 -19.05 0.47 6.78
N GLU A 54 -18.16 -0.37 7.32
CA GLU A 54 -18.51 -1.27 8.41
C GLU A 54 -18.73 -0.54 9.74
N LEU A 55 -17.85 0.38 10.12
CA LEU A 55 -18.01 1.17 11.35
C LEU A 55 -19.30 2.00 11.30
N ASP A 56 -19.63 2.59 10.15
CA ASP A 56 -20.87 3.32 9.95
C ASP A 56 -22.10 2.41 10.11
N ARG A 57 -22.05 1.18 9.58
CA ARG A 57 -23.08 0.16 9.79
C ARG A 57 -23.24 -0.19 11.28
N MET A 58 -22.13 -0.42 11.99
CA MET A 58 -22.14 -0.72 13.42
C MET A 58 -22.67 0.45 14.26
N LEU A 59 -22.38 1.69 13.87
CA LEU A 59 -22.89 2.89 14.51
C LEU A 59 -24.41 3.03 14.30
N ALA A 60 -24.91 2.77 13.09
CA ALA A 60 -26.34 2.78 12.81
C ALA A 60 -27.07 1.75 13.68
N GLU A 61 -26.56 0.51 13.76
CA GLU A 61 -27.11 -0.54 14.63
C GLU A 61 -27.02 -0.18 16.12
N PHE A 62 -25.94 0.48 16.55
CA PHE A 62 -25.80 0.98 17.92
C PHE A 62 -26.85 2.05 18.25
N HIS A 63 -27.11 2.97 17.31
CA HIS A 63 -28.15 3.99 17.48
C HIS A 63 -29.56 3.41 17.57
N GLU A 64 -29.84 2.32 16.85
CA GLU A 64 -31.15 1.65 16.87
C GLU A 64 -31.34 0.72 18.06
N SER A 65 -30.32 -0.06 18.42
CA SER A 65 -30.41 -1.10 19.45
C SER A 65 -29.96 -0.65 20.84
N GLY A 66 -29.18 0.44 20.93
CA GLY A 66 -28.52 0.89 22.16
C GLY A 66 -27.39 -0.01 22.64
N SER A 67 -27.05 -1.08 21.90
CA SER A 67 -25.98 -2.03 22.25
C SER A 67 -24.97 -2.14 21.12
N TRP A 68 -23.68 -2.18 21.45
CA TRP A 68 -22.63 -2.26 20.43
C TRP A 68 -22.66 -3.65 19.79
N PRO A 69 -22.75 -3.77 18.45
CA PRO A 69 -22.81 -5.06 17.78
C PRO A 69 -21.43 -5.71 17.73
N THR A 70 -20.98 -6.29 18.85
CA THR A 70 -19.72 -7.02 18.92
C THR A 70 -19.72 -8.16 17.89
N ARG A 71 -18.76 -8.15 16.96
CA ARG A 71 -18.63 -9.24 15.98
C ARG A 71 -18.25 -10.53 16.66
N LYS A 72 -18.94 -11.61 16.30
CA LYS A 72 -18.58 -12.99 16.63
C LYS A 72 -18.10 -13.69 15.36
N TRP A 73 -17.51 -14.87 15.48
CA TRP A 73 -17.09 -15.67 14.32
C TRP A 73 -18.24 -15.99 13.34
N GLU A 74 -19.49 -15.93 13.83
CA GLU A 74 -20.72 -16.14 13.06
C GLU A 74 -21.19 -14.88 12.30
N THR A 75 -20.64 -13.70 12.62
CA THR A 75 -20.96 -12.46 11.92
C THR A 75 -20.28 -12.48 10.55
N PRO A 76 -21.01 -12.25 9.44
CA PRO A 76 -20.40 -12.14 8.11
C PRO A 76 -19.25 -11.12 8.13
N THR A 77 -18.16 -11.43 7.44
CA THR A 77 -17.06 -10.48 7.25
C THR A 77 -17.59 -9.21 6.60
N ALA A 78 -17.02 -8.06 6.98
CA ALA A 78 -17.32 -6.78 6.36
C ALA A 78 -17.29 -6.91 4.83
N GLU A 79 -18.25 -6.27 4.16
CA GLU A 79 -18.32 -6.28 2.71
C GLU A 79 -17.00 -5.70 2.14
N GLY A 80 -16.42 -6.39 1.17
CA GLY A 80 -15.14 -5.98 0.57
C GLY A 80 -13.89 -6.11 1.45
N TRP A 81 -14.01 -6.42 2.75
CA TRP A 81 -12.87 -6.51 3.67
C TRP A 81 -11.85 -7.57 3.27
N SER A 82 -12.30 -8.79 2.99
CA SER A 82 -11.40 -9.90 2.62
C SER A 82 -10.65 -9.62 1.33
N GLU A 83 -11.33 -9.02 0.34
CA GLU A 83 -10.73 -8.61 -0.92
C GLU A 83 -9.72 -7.48 -0.71
N ALA A 84 -10.10 -6.43 0.02
CA ALA A 84 -9.21 -5.30 0.32
C ALA A 84 -7.96 -5.75 1.08
N LEU A 85 -8.12 -6.66 2.05
CA LEU A 85 -7.02 -7.23 2.82
C LEU A 85 -6.06 -8.03 1.93
N LEU A 86 -6.59 -8.88 1.05
CA LEU A 86 -5.78 -9.65 0.12
C LEU A 86 -5.02 -8.74 -0.86
N GLN A 87 -5.70 -7.72 -1.40
CA GLN A 87 -5.07 -6.75 -2.30
C GLN A 87 -3.97 -5.95 -1.59
N LEU A 88 -4.16 -5.60 -0.31
CA LEU A 88 -3.13 -4.94 0.49
C LEU A 88 -1.89 -5.82 0.62
N GLN A 89 -2.07 -7.09 1.00
CA GLN A 89 -0.97 -8.03 1.18
C GLN A 89 -0.20 -8.28 -0.13
N LEU A 90 -0.92 -8.49 -1.23
CA LEU A 90 -0.32 -8.71 -2.54
C LEU A 90 0.44 -7.48 -3.03
N SER A 91 -0.10 -6.29 -2.81
CA SER A 91 0.54 -5.03 -3.22
C SER A 91 1.75 -4.72 -2.35
N ALA A 92 1.65 -4.94 -1.03
CA ALA A 92 2.75 -4.71 -0.10
C ALA A 92 3.96 -5.59 -0.45
N ALA A 93 3.73 -6.86 -0.81
CA ALA A 93 4.81 -7.77 -1.20
C ALA A 93 5.61 -7.34 -2.45
N ARG A 94 5.08 -6.42 -3.28
CA ARG A 94 5.72 -5.94 -4.52
C ARG A 94 6.52 -4.65 -4.32
N VAL A 95 6.26 -3.92 -3.24
CA VAL A 95 6.96 -2.69 -2.90
C VAL A 95 8.32 -3.03 -2.29
N HIS A 96 9.39 -2.41 -2.78
CA HIS A 96 10.73 -2.64 -2.22
C HIS A 96 10.95 -1.89 -0.90
N ASP A 97 10.35 -0.71 -0.76
CA ASP A 97 10.47 0.11 0.44
C ASP A 97 9.91 -0.63 1.68
N GLU A 98 10.75 -0.80 2.70
CA GLU A 98 10.35 -1.49 3.94
C GLU A 98 9.41 -0.62 4.78
N GLY A 99 9.67 0.69 4.89
CA GLY A 99 8.85 1.59 5.69
C GLY A 99 7.41 1.66 5.21
N LEU A 100 7.19 1.63 3.89
CA LEU A 100 5.86 1.60 3.31
C LEU A 100 5.15 0.25 3.54
N ARG A 101 5.90 -0.86 3.56
CA ARG A 101 5.37 -2.18 3.91
C ARG A 101 4.99 -2.28 5.39
N GLU A 102 5.83 -1.78 6.28
CA GLU A 102 5.55 -1.72 7.72
C GLU A 102 4.31 -0.87 8.00
N LEU A 103 4.18 0.31 7.39
CA LEU A 103 3.00 1.17 7.52
C LEU A 103 1.72 0.47 7.02
N ALA A 104 1.79 -0.25 5.92
CA ALA A 104 0.66 -1.05 5.43
C ALA A 104 0.24 -2.13 6.44
N GLN A 105 1.20 -2.79 7.09
CA GLN A 105 0.92 -3.76 8.15
C GLN A 105 0.34 -3.10 9.41
N GLU A 106 0.86 -1.94 9.82
CA GLU A 106 0.29 -1.16 10.94
C GLU A 106 -1.17 -0.78 10.67
N ILE A 107 -1.47 -0.30 9.46
CA ILE A 107 -2.83 0.02 9.02
C ILE A 107 -3.72 -1.23 9.07
N GLN A 108 -3.24 -2.36 8.54
CA GLN A 108 -3.98 -3.63 8.57
C GLN A 108 -4.37 -4.02 10.01
N HIS A 109 -3.42 -3.96 10.96
CA HIS A 109 -3.68 -4.33 12.35
C HIS A 109 -4.67 -3.36 13.00
N ALA A 110 -4.44 -2.06 12.88
CA ALA A 110 -5.33 -1.04 13.44
C ALA A 110 -6.76 -1.13 12.88
N ALA A 111 -6.89 -1.43 11.58
CA ALA A 111 -8.16 -1.62 10.91
C ALA A 111 -8.90 -2.86 11.43
N GLY A 112 -8.16 -3.96 11.61
CA GLY A 112 -8.69 -5.17 12.23
C GLY A 112 -9.18 -4.91 13.66
N ASP A 113 -8.34 -4.28 14.48
CA ASP A 113 -8.68 -3.97 15.87
C ASP A 113 -9.93 -3.07 15.98
N ALA A 114 -10.09 -2.12 15.07
CA ALA A 114 -11.27 -1.25 15.04
C ALA A 114 -12.56 -2.03 14.73
N ILE A 115 -12.53 -2.89 13.71
CA ILE A 115 -13.70 -3.68 13.27
C ILE A 115 -14.08 -4.74 14.31
N TRP A 116 -13.08 -5.37 14.94
CA TRP A 116 -13.28 -6.45 15.90
C TRP A 116 -13.39 -5.96 17.34
N ALA A 117 -13.47 -4.64 17.56
CA ALA A 117 -13.59 -4.06 18.88
C ALA A 117 -14.86 -4.54 19.60
N ALA A 118 -14.67 -4.94 20.86
CA ALA A 118 -15.76 -5.43 21.71
C ALA A 118 -16.72 -4.32 22.14
N ASP A 119 -16.27 -3.08 22.15
CA ASP A 119 -17.04 -1.92 22.60
C ASP A 119 -16.77 -0.68 21.73
N PHE A 120 -17.71 0.27 21.76
CA PHE A 120 -17.66 1.51 20.99
C PHE A 120 -16.41 2.37 21.30
N ASN A 121 -15.99 2.45 22.56
CA ASN A 121 -14.86 3.31 22.95
C ASN A 121 -13.54 2.76 22.39
N THR A 122 -13.37 1.45 22.41
CA THR A 122 -12.24 0.73 21.82
C THR A 122 -12.26 0.90 20.31
N ALA A 123 -13.41 0.68 19.65
CA ALA A 123 -13.55 0.90 18.20
C ALA A 123 -13.16 2.33 17.80
N ARG A 124 -13.61 3.32 18.58
CA ARG A 124 -13.28 4.73 18.38
C ARG A 124 -11.79 5.02 18.58
N GLN A 125 -11.16 4.48 19.62
CA GLN A 125 -9.73 4.68 19.85
C GLN A 125 -8.88 4.10 18.71
N HIS A 126 -9.27 2.94 18.17
CA HIS A 126 -8.60 2.35 17.02
C HIS A 126 -8.87 3.14 15.73
N SER A 127 -10.08 3.66 15.53
CA SER A 127 -10.39 4.49 14.35
C SER A 127 -9.65 5.84 14.38
N GLU A 128 -9.51 6.48 15.55
CA GLU A 128 -8.73 7.70 15.72
C GLU A 128 -7.24 7.50 15.40
N ARG A 129 -6.72 6.27 15.52
CA ARG A 129 -5.35 5.92 15.12
C ARG A 129 -5.17 5.71 13.61
N LEU A 130 -6.25 5.39 12.89
CA LEU A 130 -6.19 5.09 11.47
C LEU A 130 -5.86 6.32 10.62
N GLU A 131 -6.38 7.49 10.97
CA GLU A 131 -6.16 8.73 10.21
C GLU A 131 -4.69 9.21 10.24
N PRO A 132 -4.00 9.28 11.40
CA PRO A 132 -2.57 9.55 11.43
C PRO A 132 -1.73 8.54 10.63
N LEU A 133 -2.11 7.26 10.63
CA LEU A 133 -1.44 6.23 9.85
C LEU A 133 -1.62 6.44 8.35
N HIS A 134 -2.83 6.81 7.91
CA HIS A 134 -3.11 7.16 6.52
C HIS A 134 -2.26 8.34 6.04
N VAL A 135 -2.15 9.39 6.84
CA VAL A 135 -1.31 10.56 6.53
C VAL A 135 0.16 10.16 6.40
N ARG A 136 0.71 9.47 7.41
CA ARG A 136 2.11 8.98 7.37
C ARG A 136 2.39 8.10 6.16
N PHE A 137 1.44 7.24 5.81
CA PHE A 137 1.53 6.37 4.65
C PHE A 137 1.58 7.18 3.34
N ASN A 138 0.67 8.13 3.15
CA ASN A 138 0.64 8.97 1.96
C ASN A 138 1.86 9.88 1.82
N ASP A 139 2.37 10.43 2.93
CA ASP A 139 3.59 11.22 2.94
C ASP A 139 4.82 10.38 2.56
N THR A 140 4.86 9.12 3.01
CA THR A 140 5.94 8.19 2.67
C THR A 140 5.84 7.75 1.21
N ALA A 141 4.65 7.41 0.73
CA ALA A 141 4.42 7.09 -0.67
C ALA A 141 4.80 8.27 -1.58
N SER A 142 4.43 9.50 -1.22
CA SER A 142 4.76 10.71 -1.99
C SER A 142 6.26 10.96 -2.06
N ARG A 143 7.00 10.73 -0.96
CA ARG A 143 8.46 10.80 -0.96
C ARG A 143 9.10 9.75 -1.87
N ILE A 144 8.57 8.52 -1.86
CA ILE A 144 9.04 7.45 -2.76
C ILE A 144 8.77 7.82 -4.21
N PHE A 145 7.56 8.31 -4.55
CA PHE A 145 7.26 8.77 -5.90
C PHE A 145 8.23 9.86 -6.35
N ALA A 146 8.49 10.85 -5.51
CA ALA A 146 9.43 11.93 -5.85
C ALA A 146 10.86 11.43 -6.12
N SER A 147 11.27 10.29 -5.56
CA SER A 147 12.58 9.69 -5.81
C SER A 147 12.68 8.83 -7.06
N LEU A 148 11.53 8.49 -7.68
CA LEU A 148 11.43 7.64 -8.88
C LEU A 148 11.32 8.44 -10.19
N PHE A 149 11.45 9.77 -10.11
CA PHE A 149 11.48 10.74 -11.22
C PHE A 149 12.79 11.52 -11.23
#